data_AF-A0A923YI11-F1
#
_entry.id   AF-A0A923YI11-F1
#
_cell.length_a   1.000
_cell.length_b   1.000
_cell.length_c   1.000
_cell.angle_alpha   90.00
_cell.angle_beta   90.00
_cell.angle_gamma   90.00
#
_symmetry.space_group_name_H-M   'P 1'
#
loop_
_entity.id
_entity.type
_entity.pdbx_description
1 polymer ?
#
loop_
_entity_poly.entity_id
_entity_poly.type
_entity_poly.pdbx_seq_one_letter_code
_entity_poly.pdbx_strand_id
1 'polypeptide(L)' 'MASAWINFGGPILLLLSGKDYTAKEFIEYASNSAVWSKAFQHLHLERHDLSNADHTFANQTAQLQVEKITLQWIKTI' A
#
# COMPACT_ATOMS: atom_id res chain seq x y z
N MET A 1 -3.79 -3.38 13.39
CA MET A 1 -2.90 -2.88 12.31
C MET A 1 -2.79 -1.36 12.27
N ALA A 2 -3.86 -0.58 12.13
CA ALA A 2 -3.79 0.90 12.05
C ALA A 2 -2.93 1.57 13.14
N SER A 3 -3.12 1.18 14.42
CA SER A 3 -2.31 1.74 15.52
C SER A 3 -0.81 1.45 15.38
N ALA A 4 -0.42 0.35 14.73
CA ALA A 4 0.99 0.06 14.50
C ALA A 4 1.59 1.02 13.48
N TRP A 5 0.85 1.35 12.41
CA TRP A 5 1.29 2.36 11.43
C TRP A 5 1.44 3.73 12.06
N ILE A 6 0.49 4.13 12.91
CA ILE A 6 0.56 5.42 13.61
C ILE A 6 1.81 5.54 14.50
N ASN A 7 2.21 4.44 15.14
CA ASN A 7 3.30 4.43 16.12
C ASN A 7 4.65 3.98 15.54
N PHE A 8 4.68 3.49 14.30
CA PHE A 8 5.90 3.08 13.64
C PHE A 8 6.65 4.32 13.16
N GLY A 9 7.91 4.50 13.59
CA GLY A 9 8.69 5.68 13.21
C GLY A 9 9.41 5.58 11.86
N GLY A 10 9.33 4.43 11.19
CA GLY A 10 10.03 4.16 9.93
C GLY A 10 9.16 4.38 8.69
N PRO A 11 9.74 4.35 7.49
CA PRO A 11 9.00 4.47 6.25
C PRO A 11 8.11 3.25 6.00
N ILE A 12 6.97 3.46 5.36
CA ILE A 12 6.00 2.40 4.99
C ILE A 12 5.76 2.50 3.47
N LEU A 13 5.90 1.37 2.78
CA LEU A 13 5.44 1.22 1.40
C LEU A 13 4.15 0.38 1.38
N LEU A 14 3.08 0.93 0.81
CA LEU A 14 1.81 0.25 0.59
C LEU A 14 1.58 0.07 -0.92
N LEU A 15 1.51 -1.18 -1.38
CA LEU A 15 1.17 -1.53 -2.76
C LEU A 15 -0.20 -2.20 -2.78
N LEU A 16 -1.14 -1.68 -3.58
CA LEU A 16 -2.49 -2.23 -3.70
C LEU A 16 -2.80 -2.65 -5.13
N SER A 17 -3.33 -3.87 -5.27
CA SER A 17 -3.81 -4.48 -6.49
C SER A 17 -5.22 -3.97 -6.83
N GLY A 18 -5.43 -3.51 -8.07
CA GLY A 18 -6.73 -2.95 -8.49
C GLY A 18 -7.79 -4.00 -8.86
N LYS A 19 -7.39 -5.23 -9.20
CA LYS A 19 -8.30 -6.36 -9.47
C LYS A 19 -8.39 -7.32 -8.28
N ASP A 20 -8.39 -6.75 -7.09
CA ASP A 20 -8.39 -7.46 -5.82
C ASP A 20 -9.52 -6.92 -4.94
N TYR A 21 -10.46 -7.78 -4.59
CA TYR A 21 -11.58 -7.40 -3.74
C TYR A 21 -11.16 -7.16 -2.28
N THR A 22 -10.16 -7.88 -1.78
CA THR A 22 -9.62 -7.66 -0.44
C THR A 22 -8.95 -6.29 -0.33
N ALA A 23 -8.19 -5.88 -1.35
CA ALA A 23 -7.61 -4.54 -1.40
C ALA A 23 -8.69 -3.44 -1.44
N LYS A 24 -9.77 -3.65 -2.19
CA LYS A 24 -10.90 -2.72 -2.27
C LYS A 24 -11.66 -2.60 -0.94
N GLU A 25 -12.00 -3.73 -0.32
CA GLU A 25 -12.65 -3.78 0.99
C GLU A 25 -11.78 -3.11 2.06
N PHE A 26 -10.46 -3.32 2.01
CA PHE A 26 -9.52 -2.64 2.90
C PHE A 26 -9.60 -1.12 2.74
N ILE A 27 -9.59 -0.60 1.51
CA ILE A 27 -9.70 0.85 1.25
C ILE A 27 -11.05 1.41 1.67
N GLU A 28 -12.14 0.71 1.36
CA GLU A 28 -13.48 1.11 1.80
C GLU A 28 -13.55 1.19 3.32
N TYR A 29 -13.10 0.14 4.02
CA TYR A 29 -13.07 0.14 5.48
C TYR A 29 -12.16 1.24 6.04
N ALA A 30 -10.95 1.39 5.49
CA ALA A 30 -9.99 2.38 5.94
C ALA A 30 -10.49 3.82 5.76
N SER A 31 -11.19 4.11 4.66
CA SER A 31 -11.77 5.42 4.38
C SER A 31 -12.87 5.81 5.37
N ASN A 32 -13.56 4.84 5.97
CA ASN A 32 -14.65 5.04 6.91
C ASN A 32 -14.24 4.92 8.38
N SER A 33 -12.95 4.71 8.67
CA SER A 33 -12.44 4.47 10.01
C SER A 33 -11.49 5.59 10.45
N ALA A 34 -11.83 6.29 11.54
CA ALA A 34 -11.03 7.41 12.04
C ALA A 34 -9.57 7.02 12.37
N VAL A 35 -9.36 5.82 12.93
CA VAL A 35 -8.01 5.34 13.24
C VAL A 35 -7.21 5.03 11.98
N TRP A 36 -7.86 4.54 10.93
CA TRP A 36 -7.20 4.33 9.64
C TRP A 36 -6.93 5.63 8.90
N SER A 37 -7.88 6.57 8.92
CA SER A 37 -7.65 7.92 8.38
C SER A 37 -6.38 8.55 8.97
N LYS A 38 -6.18 8.42 10.29
CA LYS A 38 -4.94 8.84 10.95
C LYS A 38 -3.71 8.02 10.52
N ALA A 39 -3.84 6.70 10.36
CA ALA A 39 -2.75 5.85 9.88
C ALA A 39 -2.31 6.20 8.44
N PHE A 40 -3.24 6.59 7.57
CA PHE A 40 -2.94 7.03 6.20
C PHE A 40 -2.28 8.43 6.13
N GLN A 41 -2.29 9.19 7.23
CA GLN A 41 -1.55 10.46 7.35
C GLN A 41 -0.10 10.27 7.83
N HIS A 42 0.38 9.03 7.91
CA HIS A 42 1.74 8.75 8.35
C HIS A 42 2.79 9.45 7.44
N LEU A 43 3.72 10.17 8.06
CA LEU A 43 4.64 11.09 7.37
C LEU A 43 5.47 10.44 6.27
N HIS A 44 5.88 9.19 6.50
CA HIS A 44 6.73 8.43 5.58
C HIS A 44 5.98 7.28 4.90
N LEU A 45 4.67 7.42 4.72
CA LEU A 45 3.87 6.47 3.94
C LEU A 45 3.93 6.81 2.45
N GLU A 46 4.40 5.87 1.65
CA GLU A 46 4.29 5.89 0.19
C GLU A 46 3.28 4.84 -0.25
N ARG A 47 2.30 5.24 -1.07
CA ARG A 47 1.24 4.34 -1.56
C ARG A 47 1.20 4.32 -3.08
N HIS A 48 1.12 3.12 -3.65
CA HIS A 48 0.87 2.90 -5.08
C HIS A 48 -0.32 1.96 -5.30
N ASP A 49 -1.24 2.39 -6.16
CA ASP A 49 -2.39 1.59 -6.58
C ASP A 49 -2.15 1.08 -8.02
N LEU A 50 -1.97 -0.23 -8.18
CA LEU A 50 -1.70 -0.89 -9.45
C LEU A 50 -3.03 -1.39 -10.03
N SER A 51 -3.73 -0.50 -10.75
CA SER A 51 -5.12 -0.69 -11.19
C SER A 51 -5.38 -2.01 -11.94
N ASN A 52 -4.38 -2.53 -12.66
CA ASN A 52 -4.51 -3.74 -13.48
C ASN A 52 -3.97 -5.02 -12.83
N ALA A 53 -3.36 -4.94 -11.64
CA ALA A 53 -2.78 -6.08 -10.96
C ALA A 53 -3.84 -6.97 -10.28
N ASP A 54 -3.65 -8.28 -10.38
CA ASP A 54 -4.35 -9.28 -9.57
C ASP A 54 -3.84 -9.29 -8.13
N HIS A 55 -4.53 -10.02 -7.25
CA HIS A 55 -4.23 -10.13 -5.81
C HIS A 55 -2.77 -10.53 -5.51
N THR A 56 -2.15 -11.30 -6.40
CA THR A 56 -0.80 -11.85 -6.20
C THR A 56 0.29 -11.10 -6.95
N PHE A 57 -0.06 -10.09 -7.74
CA PHE A 57 0.83 -9.41 -8.68
C PHE A 57 1.57 -10.37 -9.63
N ALA A 58 0.98 -11.53 -9.94
CA ALA A 58 1.70 -12.64 -10.57
C ALA A 58 1.93 -12.47 -12.08
N ASN A 59 1.16 -11.60 -12.75
CA ASN A 59 1.41 -11.30 -14.14
C ASN A 59 2.70 -10.46 -14.31
N GLN A 60 3.41 -10.68 -15.41
CA GLN A 60 4.73 -10.10 -15.66
C GLN A 60 4.77 -8.58 -15.54
N THR A 61 3.75 -7.88 -16.05
CA THR A 61 3.67 -6.42 -15.98
C THR A 61 3.57 -5.93 -14.54
N ALA A 62 2.68 -6.55 -13.74
CA ALA A 62 2.52 -6.21 -12.33
C ALA A 62 3.76 -6.54 -11.51
N GLN A 63 4.37 -7.71 -11.75
CA GLN A 63 5.61 -8.13 -11.09
C GLN A 63 6.73 -7.11 -11.30
N LEU A 64 7.03 -6.76 -12.56
CA LEU A 64 8.06 -5.78 -12.90
C LEU A 64 7.78 -4.41 -12.29
N GLN A 65 6.51 -4.01 -12.23
CA GLN A 65 6.10 -2.75 -11.62
C GLN A 65 6.34 -2.76 -10.11
N VAL A 66 5.94 -3.82 -9.40
CA VAL A 66 6.18 -3.99 -7.96
C VAL A 66 7.67 -3.97 -7.67
N GLU A 67 8.47 -4.76 -8.37
CA GLU A 67 9.94 -4.79 -8.21
C GLU A 67 10.56 -3.41 -8.40
N LYS A 68 10.17 -2.70 -9.46
CA LYS A 68 10.67 -1.36 -9.73
C LYS A 68 10.32 -0.38 -8.61
N ILE A 69 9.06 -0.36 -8.17
CA ILE A 69 8.60 0.54 -7.09
C ILE A 69 9.35 0.21 -5.80
N THR A 70 9.43 -1.06 -5.42
CA THR A 70 10.13 -1.48 -4.20
C THR A 70 11.62 -1.13 -4.24
N LEU A 71 12.31 -1.35 -5.36
CA LEU A 71 13.73 -0.97 -5.51
C LEU A 71 13.95 0.54 -5.45
N GLN A 72 13.02 1.32 -5.99
CA GLN A 72 13.07 2.79 -5.90
C GLN A 72 12.86 3.25 -4.46
N TRP A 73 11.86 2.69 -3.78
CA TRP A 73 11.55 3.00 -2.38
C TRP A 73 12.69 2.63 -1.43
N ILE A 74 13.31 1.45 -1.56
CA ILE A 74 14.44 1.06 -0.71
C ILE A 74 15.61 2.06 -0.80
N LYS A 75 15.80 2.71 -1.96
CA LYS A 75 16.85 3.72 -2.16
C LYS A 75 16.54 5.07 -1.49
N THR A 76 15.32 5.28 -0.98
CA THR A 76 14.92 6.50 -0.27
C THR A 76 14.98 6.36 1.25
N ILE A 77 15.27 5.15 1.76
CA ILE A 77 15.38 4.82 3.19
C ILE A 77 16.77 5.14 3.72
#